data_AF-A0A7V2SL19-F1
#
_entry.id   AF-A0A7V2SL19-F1
#
_cell.length_a   1.000
_cell.length_b   1.000
_cell.length_c   1.000
_cell.angle_alpha   90.00
_cell.angle_beta   90.00
_cell.angle_gamma   90.00
#
_symmetry.space_group_name_H-M   'P 1'
#
loop_
_entity.id
_entity.type
_entity.pdbx_description
1 polymer ?
#
loop_
_entity_poly.entity_id
_entity_poly.type
_entity_poly.pdbx_seq_one_letter_code
_entity_poly.pdbx_strand_id
1 'polypeptide(L)'
;MVRPTRPASRTNVTDAEALAFHAGDKPGKVEINATKPMATQRDLSLAYSPGVAAPVRAIAEDPSLSYEYTARGNFVAVISNGTAILGLGDLGALASKPVMEGKAVLFKRFADVDAIDIELDTKDADQFINAVRYMGPTFGGINLEDIKAPECFIIEEQLREMMDIPVFHDDQHGTAIIAIAGLINALELTGRKAKDTTIVCNGAGAAAIACMGLAVSLGVPRKNITLCDSKGVIYKGRTEGMNQWKSGFATTTKDRSLADAMKGADVVFGLSVKGALTPEMVKSMAPKPIIFAMANPDPEILPEEVAEIRNDAIMATGRSDYPNQVNNVLGFPYIFRGALDVRASTINE
;
A
#
# COMPACT_ATOMS: atom_id res chain seq x y z
N MET A 1 11.44 -6.57 36.75
CA MET A 1 12.38 -6.59 35.61
C MET A 1 12.18 -7.90 34.86
N VAL A 2 11.39 -7.88 33.79
CA VAL A 2 11.25 -9.01 32.87
C VAL A 2 12.34 -8.83 31.81
N ARG A 3 13.30 -9.77 31.73
CA ARG A 3 14.29 -9.77 30.65
C ARG A 3 13.56 -9.92 29.31
N PRO A 4 13.97 -9.24 28.24
CA PRO A 4 13.45 -9.54 26.91
C PRO A 4 13.77 -11.00 26.62
N THR A 5 12.74 -11.77 26.31
CA THR A 5 12.87 -13.12 25.74
C THR A 5 13.75 -13.01 24.49
N ARG A 6 14.68 -13.97 24.31
CA ARG A 6 15.47 -14.13 23.07
C ARG A 6 14.56 -13.89 21.85
N PRO A 7 15.03 -13.19 20.80
CA PRO A 7 14.24 -13.07 19.58
C PRO A 7 13.89 -14.48 19.11
N ALA A 8 12.63 -14.68 18.71
CA ALA A 8 12.21 -15.90 18.02
C ALA A 8 13.21 -16.19 16.89
N SER A 9 13.53 -17.47 16.65
CA SER A 9 14.45 -17.87 15.59
C SER A 9 14.00 -17.25 14.27
N ARG A 10 14.84 -16.35 13.72
CA ARG A 10 14.58 -15.68 12.45
C ARG A 10 14.34 -16.75 11.37
N THR A 11 13.17 -16.73 10.74
CA THR A 11 13.00 -17.36 9.43
C THR A 11 13.73 -16.52 8.40
N ASN A 12 15.04 -16.76 8.24
CA ASN A 12 15.81 -16.15 7.16
C ASN A 12 15.42 -16.85 5.85
N VAL A 13 14.58 -16.20 5.04
CA VAL A 13 14.25 -16.66 3.69
C VAL A 13 15.39 -16.26 2.76
N THR A 14 15.97 -17.21 2.05
CA THR A 14 17.00 -16.96 1.03
C THR A 14 16.40 -16.71 -0.35
N ASP A 15 17.14 -16.02 -1.24
CA ASP A 15 16.73 -15.84 -2.64
C ASP A 15 16.48 -17.19 -3.33
N ALA A 16 17.31 -18.20 -3.03
CA ALA A 16 17.16 -19.54 -3.59
C ALA A 16 15.84 -20.20 -3.15
N GLU A 17 15.47 -20.08 -1.88
CA GLU A 17 14.17 -20.57 -1.38
C GLU A 17 13.00 -19.81 -1.99
N ALA A 18 13.11 -18.48 -2.10
CA ALA A 18 12.06 -17.66 -2.71
C ALA A 18 11.86 -18.01 -4.19
N LEU A 19 12.94 -18.17 -4.96
CA LEU A 19 12.87 -18.58 -6.36
C LEU A 19 12.31 -20.00 -6.52
N ALA A 20 12.75 -20.95 -5.69
CA ALA A 20 12.24 -22.32 -5.70
C ALA A 20 10.75 -22.37 -5.37
N PHE A 21 10.29 -21.56 -4.41
CA PHE A 21 8.87 -21.43 -4.06
C PHE A 21 8.01 -20.99 -5.25
N HIS A 22 8.49 -20.05 -6.07
CA HIS A 22 7.75 -19.58 -7.27
C HIS A 22 7.86 -20.54 -8.46
N ALA A 23 8.95 -21.32 -8.54
CA ALA A 23 9.22 -22.20 -9.67
C ALA A 23 8.47 -23.54 -9.56
N GLY A 24 8.42 -24.11 -8.35
CA GLY A 24 7.91 -25.43 -7.91
C GLY A 24 7.30 -26.40 -8.94
N ASP A 25 6.29 -27.17 -8.53
CA ASP A 25 5.62 -28.13 -9.43
C ASP A 25 4.71 -27.41 -10.44
N LYS A 26 4.17 -26.25 -10.02
CA LYS A 26 3.36 -25.36 -10.84
C LYS A 26 3.90 -23.93 -10.66
N PRO A 27 4.44 -23.30 -11.72
CA PRO A 27 4.96 -21.95 -11.63
C PRO A 27 3.88 -20.92 -11.29
N GLY A 28 4.29 -19.88 -10.54
CA GLY A 28 3.41 -18.79 -10.11
C GLY A 28 2.58 -19.14 -8.88
N LYS A 29 1.75 -18.19 -8.45
CA LYS A 29 0.97 -18.30 -7.20
C LYS A 29 -0.54 -18.31 -7.41
N VAL A 30 -1.00 -18.19 -8.65
CA VAL A 30 -2.42 -18.08 -9.00
C VAL A 30 -2.88 -19.19 -9.93
N GLU A 31 -4.13 -19.61 -9.76
CA GLU A 31 -4.82 -20.52 -10.67
C GLU A 31 -6.33 -20.22 -10.69
N ILE A 32 -7.00 -20.57 -11.78
CA ILE A 32 -8.45 -20.43 -11.92
C ILE A 32 -9.10 -21.79 -11.71
N ASN A 33 -10.06 -21.86 -10.79
CA ASN A 33 -10.84 -23.06 -10.52
C ASN A 33 -12.34 -22.80 -10.77
N ALA A 34 -13.02 -23.75 -11.40
CA ALA A 34 -14.45 -23.66 -11.65
C ALA A 34 -15.25 -23.79 -10.34
N THR A 35 -16.20 -22.88 -10.11
CA THR A 35 -17.05 -22.88 -8.89
C THR A 35 -18.33 -23.68 -9.04
N LYS A 36 -18.71 -24.06 -10.27
CA LYS A 36 -19.87 -24.87 -10.59
C LYS A 36 -19.43 -26.24 -11.14
N PRO A 37 -20.21 -27.31 -10.97
CA PRO A 37 -19.93 -28.60 -11.60
C PRO A 37 -19.81 -28.47 -13.12
N MET A 38 -18.89 -29.22 -13.73
CA MET A 38 -18.67 -29.28 -15.19
C MET A 38 -18.53 -30.73 -15.68
N ALA A 39 -19.10 -31.69 -14.96
CA ALA A 39 -18.83 -33.12 -15.16
C ALA A 39 -19.79 -33.79 -16.15
N THR A 40 -20.99 -33.23 -16.35
CA THR A 40 -22.04 -33.85 -17.15
C THR A 40 -22.45 -32.98 -18.35
N GLN A 41 -23.11 -33.60 -19.33
CA GLN A 41 -23.71 -32.86 -20.46
C GLN A 41 -24.70 -31.79 -19.96
N ARG A 42 -25.45 -32.09 -18.90
CA ARG A 42 -26.37 -31.13 -18.29
C ARG A 42 -25.62 -29.94 -17.69
N ASP A 43 -24.53 -30.19 -16.97
CA ASP A 43 -23.70 -29.13 -16.39
C ASP A 43 -23.16 -28.20 -17.47
N LEU A 44 -22.59 -28.77 -18.54
CA LEU A 44 -22.07 -28.00 -19.67
C LEU A 44 -23.17 -27.21 -20.39
N SER A 45 -24.37 -27.78 -20.51
CA SER A 45 -25.53 -27.09 -21.12
C SER A 45 -26.07 -25.93 -20.29
N LEU A 46 -25.80 -25.91 -18.98
CA LEU A 46 -26.14 -24.80 -18.09
C LEU A 46 -25.03 -23.75 -18.02
N ALA A 47 -23.78 -24.21 -17.88
CA ALA A 47 -22.59 -23.37 -17.76
C ALA A 47 -22.26 -22.62 -19.06
N TYR A 48 -22.60 -23.23 -20.20
CA TYR A 48 -22.36 -22.68 -21.52
C TYR A 48 -23.63 -22.80 -22.37
N SER A 49 -23.48 -22.92 -23.68
CA SER A 49 -24.60 -23.03 -24.60
C SER A 49 -25.41 -24.32 -24.37
N PRO A 50 -26.76 -24.25 -24.36
CA PRO A 50 -27.58 -23.06 -24.60
C PRO A 50 -27.92 -22.24 -23.34
N GLY A 51 -27.69 -22.75 -22.13
CA GLY A 51 -28.17 -22.20 -20.87
C GLY A 51 -27.61 -20.81 -20.52
N VAL A 52 -26.35 -20.53 -20.86
CA VAL A 52 -25.68 -19.24 -20.61
C VAL A 52 -26.41 -18.05 -21.26
N ALA A 53 -27.26 -18.29 -22.27
CA ALA A 53 -28.07 -17.23 -22.88
C ALA A 53 -29.09 -16.61 -21.90
N ALA A 54 -29.53 -17.33 -20.87
CA ALA A 54 -30.47 -16.82 -19.88
C ALA A 54 -29.88 -15.67 -19.03
N PRO A 55 -28.74 -15.83 -18.33
CA PRO A 55 -28.13 -14.73 -17.60
C PRO A 55 -27.68 -13.57 -18.51
N VAL A 56 -27.26 -13.85 -19.76
CA VAL A 56 -26.92 -12.79 -20.73
C VAL A 56 -28.12 -11.88 -21.00
N ARG A 57 -29.30 -12.44 -21.29
CA ARG A 57 -30.52 -11.65 -21.54
C ARG A 57 -30.97 -10.90 -20.29
N ALA A 58 -30.91 -11.55 -19.12
CA ALA A 58 -31.25 -10.90 -17.86
C ALA A 58 -30.36 -9.69 -17.57
N ILE A 59 -29.03 -9.81 -17.77
CA ILE A 59 -28.08 -8.69 -17.59
C ILE A 59 -28.29 -7.59 -18.65
N ALA A 60 -28.67 -7.96 -19.88
CA ALA A 60 -28.99 -6.97 -20.91
C ALA A 60 -30.24 -6.15 -20.59
N GLU A 61 -31.22 -6.73 -19.89
CA GLU A 61 -32.43 -6.04 -19.40
C GLU A 61 -32.15 -5.22 -18.14
N ASP A 62 -31.35 -5.75 -17.20
CA ASP A 62 -30.91 -5.08 -15.98
C ASP A 62 -29.42 -5.34 -15.71
N PRO A 63 -28.53 -4.37 -16.00
CA PRO A 63 -27.09 -4.51 -15.78
C PRO A 63 -26.68 -4.81 -14.32
N SER A 64 -27.52 -4.48 -13.34
CA SER A 64 -27.24 -4.74 -11.92
C SER A 64 -27.24 -6.23 -11.58
N LEU A 65 -27.92 -7.06 -12.40
CA LEU A 65 -27.92 -8.52 -12.27
C LEU A 65 -26.55 -9.14 -12.59
N SER A 66 -25.60 -8.36 -13.13
CA SER A 66 -24.20 -8.81 -13.25
C SER A 66 -23.58 -9.16 -11.89
N TYR A 67 -24.02 -8.54 -10.79
CA TYR A 67 -23.58 -8.88 -9.43
C TYR A 67 -24.18 -10.19 -8.91
N GLU A 68 -25.27 -10.68 -9.51
CA GLU A 68 -25.94 -11.93 -9.09
C GLU A 68 -25.48 -13.12 -9.93
N TYR A 69 -25.40 -12.93 -11.26
CA TYR A 69 -25.15 -14.02 -12.19
C TYR A 69 -23.68 -14.16 -12.62
N THR A 70 -22.78 -13.33 -12.11
CA THR A 70 -21.34 -13.39 -12.42
C THR A 70 -20.49 -13.25 -11.17
N ALA A 71 -19.18 -13.49 -11.30
CA ALA A 71 -18.22 -13.28 -10.22
C ALA A 71 -17.93 -11.80 -9.94
N ARG A 72 -18.42 -10.86 -10.76
CA ARG A 72 -18.07 -9.42 -10.70
C ARG A 72 -18.12 -8.85 -9.28
N GLY A 73 -19.16 -9.17 -8.52
CA GLY A 73 -19.35 -8.64 -7.17
C GLY A 73 -18.30 -9.04 -6.13
N ASN A 74 -17.47 -10.05 -6.43
CA ASN A 74 -16.37 -10.50 -5.57
C ASN A 74 -15.01 -10.46 -6.27
N PHE A 75 -14.91 -9.84 -7.45
CA PHE A 75 -13.73 -9.93 -8.31
C PHE A 75 -13.00 -8.61 -8.43
N VAL A 76 -11.74 -8.57 -7.99
CA VAL A 76 -10.89 -7.37 -7.97
C VAL A 76 -9.74 -7.52 -8.96
N ALA A 77 -9.42 -6.43 -9.67
CA ALA A 77 -8.20 -6.36 -10.47
C ALA A 77 -7.07 -5.73 -9.66
N VAL A 78 -5.93 -6.42 -9.56
CA VAL A 78 -4.68 -5.87 -9.04
C VAL A 78 -3.86 -5.38 -10.23
N ILE A 79 -3.78 -4.07 -10.44
CA ILE A 79 -3.24 -3.48 -11.67
C ILE A 79 -1.96 -2.70 -11.39
N SER A 80 -0.91 -2.99 -12.16
CA SER A 80 0.37 -2.30 -12.10
C SER A 80 0.99 -2.13 -13.49
N ASN A 81 1.87 -1.15 -13.63
CA ASN A 81 2.81 -1.06 -14.76
C ASN A 81 4.27 -1.32 -14.35
N GLY A 82 4.50 -1.71 -13.09
CA GLY A 82 5.82 -2.07 -12.57
C GLY A 82 6.82 -0.91 -12.54
N THR A 83 6.34 0.33 -12.40
CA THR A 83 7.21 1.52 -12.39
C THR A 83 7.74 1.89 -11.00
N ALA A 84 7.21 1.28 -9.94
CA ALA A 84 7.66 1.50 -8.56
C ALA A 84 7.56 0.20 -7.72
N ILE A 85 8.16 -0.89 -8.21
CA ILE A 85 8.05 -2.21 -7.58
C ILE A 85 8.81 -2.21 -6.25
N LEU A 86 8.09 -2.26 -5.12
CA LEU A 86 8.69 -2.25 -3.79
C LEU A 86 9.72 -1.09 -3.65
N GLY A 87 10.92 -1.37 -3.13
CA GLY A 87 12.08 -0.48 -3.16
C GLY A 87 13.02 -0.71 -4.35
N LEU A 88 12.62 -1.51 -5.35
CA LEU A 88 13.45 -1.87 -6.51
C LEU A 88 13.29 -0.88 -7.68
N GLY A 89 12.21 -0.10 -7.69
CA GLY A 89 11.95 0.94 -8.67
C GLY A 89 11.31 0.41 -9.96
N ASP A 90 11.65 1.05 -11.08
CA ASP A 90 11.08 0.77 -12.39
C ASP A 90 11.82 -0.40 -13.06
N LEU A 91 11.29 -1.61 -12.88
CA LEU A 91 11.77 -2.83 -13.56
C LEU A 91 10.80 -3.33 -14.64
N GLY A 92 9.69 -2.61 -14.85
CA GLY A 92 8.69 -2.90 -15.86
C GLY A 92 7.64 -3.93 -15.44
N ALA A 93 6.57 -4.00 -16.22
CA ALA A 93 5.35 -4.72 -15.87
C ALA A 93 5.59 -6.24 -15.65
N LEU A 94 6.43 -6.90 -16.46
CA LEU A 94 6.71 -8.33 -16.25
C LEU A 94 7.42 -8.61 -14.91
N ALA A 95 8.29 -7.70 -14.48
CA ALA A 95 9.01 -7.86 -13.21
C ALA A 95 8.11 -7.62 -12.00
N SER A 96 6.98 -6.91 -12.15
CA SER A 96 6.01 -6.70 -11.06
C SER A 96 5.11 -7.92 -10.83
N LYS A 97 4.97 -8.80 -11.83
CA LYS A 97 4.05 -9.94 -11.79
C LYS A 97 4.12 -10.79 -10.51
N PRO A 98 5.29 -11.19 -10.00
CA PRO A 98 5.35 -11.92 -8.74
C PRO A 98 4.73 -11.15 -7.57
N VAL A 99 4.90 -9.82 -7.50
CA VAL A 99 4.28 -9.01 -6.44
C VAL A 99 2.77 -8.99 -6.61
N MET A 100 2.27 -8.80 -7.84
CA MET A 100 0.84 -8.71 -8.14
C MET A 100 0.10 -10.04 -7.90
N GLU A 101 0.67 -11.17 -8.33
CA GLU A 101 0.15 -12.50 -7.98
C GLU A 101 0.10 -12.70 -6.46
N GLY A 102 1.12 -12.20 -5.76
CA GLY A 102 1.15 -12.21 -4.30
C GLY A 102 -0.05 -11.46 -3.70
N LYS A 103 -0.30 -10.23 -4.16
CA LYS A 103 -1.45 -9.42 -3.73
C LYS A 103 -2.78 -10.12 -4.01
N ALA A 104 -2.93 -10.72 -5.19
CA ALA A 104 -4.14 -11.49 -5.53
C ALA A 104 -4.39 -12.67 -4.57
N VAL A 105 -3.35 -13.42 -4.22
CA VAL A 105 -3.45 -14.52 -3.24
C VAL A 105 -3.79 -14.00 -1.84
N LEU A 106 -3.26 -12.85 -1.44
CA LEU A 106 -3.54 -12.24 -0.13
C LEU A 106 -5.00 -11.76 -0.03
N PHE A 107 -5.58 -11.19 -1.09
CA PHE A 107 -7.02 -10.90 -1.18
C PHE A 107 -7.84 -12.15 -0.88
N LYS A 108 -7.53 -13.26 -1.57
CA LYS A 108 -8.25 -14.51 -1.39
C LYS A 108 -8.06 -15.09 0.00
N ARG A 109 -6.82 -15.12 0.50
CA ARG A 109 -6.47 -15.76 1.76
C ARG A 109 -7.06 -15.09 3.00
N PHE A 110 -7.13 -13.75 2.99
CA PHE A 110 -7.53 -12.96 4.16
C PHE A 110 -8.97 -12.46 4.13
N ALA A 111 -9.55 -12.27 2.95
CA ALA A 111 -10.87 -11.66 2.79
C ALA A 111 -11.84 -12.46 1.91
N ASP A 112 -11.44 -13.62 1.40
CA ASP A 112 -12.19 -14.40 0.41
C ASP A 112 -12.63 -13.57 -0.81
N VAL A 113 -11.80 -12.60 -1.19
CA VAL A 113 -11.97 -11.78 -2.39
C VAL A 113 -11.23 -12.47 -3.52
N ASP A 114 -11.92 -12.75 -4.62
CA ASP A 114 -11.28 -13.26 -5.83
C ASP A 114 -10.53 -12.09 -6.49
N ALA A 115 -9.27 -12.30 -6.85
CA ALA A 115 -8.46 -11.26 -7.44
C ALA A 115 -7.59 -11.81 -8.57
N ILE A 116 -7.30 -10.96 -9.55
CA ILE A 116 -6.40 -11.28 -10.65
C ILE A 116 -5.42 -10.12 -10.88
N ASP A 117 -4.19 -10.47 -11.16
CA ASP A 117 -3.13 -9.54 -11.52
C ASP A 117 -3.22 -9.13 -13.00
N ILE A 118 -3.00 -7.83 -13.27
CA ILE A 118 -3.00 -7.23 -14.60
C ILE A 118 -1.79 -6.31 -14.73
N GLU A 119 -0.79 -6.78 -15.48
CA GLU A 119 0.41 -6.04 -15.83
C GLU A 119 0.20 -5.23 -17.12
N LEU A 120 0.17 -3.89 -17.02
CA LEU A 120 0.05 -3.00 -18.16
C LEU A 120 1.44 -2.48 -18.58
N ASP A 121 1.92 -2.89 -19.76
CA ASP A 121 3.21 -2.43 -20.30
C ASP A 121 3.11 -1.04 -20.95
N THR A 122 2.70 -0.05 -20.16
CA THR A 122 2.70 1.36 -20.56
C THR A 122 3.09 2.27 -19.41
N LYS A 123 3.87 3.31 -19.74
CA LYS A 123 4.25 4.39 -18.81
C LYS A 123 3.44 5.66 -19.05
N ASP A 124 2.59 5.66 -20.07
CA ASP A 124 1.70 6.76 -20.39
C ASP A 124 0.44 6.66 -19.53
N ALA A 125 0.17 7.71 -18.74
CA ALA A 125 -0.94 7.71 -17.80
C ALA A 125 -2.30 7.60 -18.50
N ASP A 126 -2.49 8.27 -19.64
CA ASP A 126 -3.75 8.24 -20.38
C ASP A 126 -4.02 6.84 -20.97
N GLN A 127 -3.00 6.17 -21.50
CA GLN A 127 -3.10 4.79 -21.96
C GLN A 127 -3.43 3.84 -20.81
N PHE A 128 -2.79 4.02 -19.66
CA PHE A 128 -3.07 3.23 -18.45
C PHE A 128 -4.53 3.41 -18.02
N ILE A 129 -4.99 4.65 -17.87
CA ILE A 129 -6.36 5.00 -17.45
C ILE A 129 -7.38 4.43 -18.43
N ASN A 130 -7.14 4.55 -19.73
CA ASN A 130 -8.01 3.99 -20.75
C ASN A 130 -8.07 2.46 -20.68
N ALA A 131 -6.94 1.78 -20.50
CA ALA A 131 -6.90 0.33 -20.35
C ALA A 131 -7.73 -0.12 -19.14
N VAL A 132 -7.57 0.54 -17.99
CA VAL A 132 -8.30 0.19 -16.76
C VAL A 132 -9.80 0.48 -16.88
N ARG A 133 -10.20 1.70 -17.29
CA ARG A 133 -11.61 2.10 -17.29
C ARG A 133 -12.47 1.24 -18.20
N TYR A 134 -11.92 0.79 -19.34
CA TYR A 134 -12.65 -0.09 -20.26
C TYR A 134 -12.88 -1.50 -19.71
N MET A 135 -12.09 -1.94 -18.73
CA MET A 135 -12.28 -3.21 -18.05
C MET A 135 -13.24 -3.14 -16.86
N GLY A 136 -13.75 -1.94 -16.51
CA GLY A 136 -14.66 -1.73 -15.38
C GLY A 136 -15.86 -2.69 -15.29
N PRO A 137 -16.50 -3.12 -16.40
CA PRO A 137 -17.58 -4.11 -16.35
C PRO A 137 -17.19 -5.48 -15.79
N THR A 138 -15.92 -5.85 -15.83
CA THR A 138 -15.43 -7.17 -15.36
C THR A 138 -15.33 -7.24 -13.84
N PHE A 139 -15.00 -6.12 -13.20
CA PHE A 139 -14.58 -6.09 -11.80
C PHE A 139 -15.61 -5.42 -10.89
N GLY A 140 -15.57 -5.82 -9.62
CA GLY A 140 -16.27 -5.18 -8.51
C GLY A 140 -15.42 -4.12 -7.81
N GLY A 141 -14.12 -4.07 -8.08
CA GLY A 141 -13.19 -3.04 -7.60
C GLY A 141 -11.82 -3.13 -8.27
N ILE A 142 -11.06 -2.04 -8.21
CA ILE A 142 -9.71 -1.91 -8.80
C ILE A 142 -8.71 -1.56 -7.69
N ASN A 143 -7.70 -2.40 -7.52
CA ASN A 143 -6.55 -2.15 -6.66
C ASN A 143 -5.35 -1.74 -7.52
N LEU A 144 -4.93 -0.48 -7.43
CA LEU A 144 -3.73 0.04 -8.10
C LEU A 144 -2.50 -0.21 -7.22
N GLU A 145 -1.41 -0.69 -7.82
CA GLU A 145 -0.21 -1.14 -7.09
C GLU A 145 1.08 -0.79 -7.85
N ASP A 146 2.15 -0.45 -7.12
CA ASP A 146 3.52 -0.28 -7.65
C ASP A 146 3.61 0.70 -8.85
N ILE A 147 2.85 1.79 -8.79
CA ILE A 147 2.85 2.88 -9.80
C ILE A 147 3.63 4.07 -9.25
N LYS A 148 4.62 4.56 -9.99
CA LYS A 148 5.45 5.68 -9.53
C LYS A 148 4.65 6.99 -9.40
N ALA A 149 5.09 7.84 -8.48
CA ALA A 149 4.66 9.22 -8.41
C ALA A 149 5.45 10.10 -9.42
N PRO A 150 4.83 11.16 -9.99
CA PRO A 150 3.48 11.66 -9.72
C PRO A 150 2.34 10.96 -10.48
N GLU A 151 2.64 10.10 -11.44
CA GLU A 151 1.63 9.51 -12.34
C GLU A 151 0.54 8.74 -11.58
N CYS A 152 0.88 8.04 -10.49
CA CYS A 152 -0.08 7.33 -9.66
C CYS A 152 -1.22 8.19 -9.10
N PHE A 153 -0.94 9.47 -8.78
CA PHE A 153 -1.96 10.39 -8.28
C PHE A 153 -2.98 10.73 -9.38
N ILE A 154 -2.49 11.01 -10.59
CA ILE A 154 -3.34 11.38 -11.75
C ILE A 154 -4.19 10.18 -12.16
N ILE A 155 -3.57 8.99 -12.22
CA ILE A 155 -4.24 7.74 -12.58
C ILE A 155 -5.36 7.44 -11.59
N GLU A 156 -5.08 7.48 -10.29
CA GLU A 156 -6.08 7.19 -9.27
C GLU A 156 -7.23 8.21 -9.28
N GLU A 157 -6.91 9.51 -9.30
CA GLU A 157 -7.92 10.58 -9.31
C GLU A 157 -8.88 10.43 -10.49
N GLN A 158 -8.36 10.30 -11.71
CA GLN A 158 -9.18 10.16 -12.90
C GLN A 158 -9.99 8.85 -12.92
N LEU A 159 -9.42 7.73 -12.48
CA LEU A 159 -10.16 6.47 -12.43
C LEU A 159 -11.28 6.51 -11.38
N ARG A 160 -11.06 7.15 -10.22
CA ARG A 160 -12.11 7.35 -9.21
C ARG A 160 -13.25 8.24 -9.71
N GLU A 161 -12.96 9.20 -10.58
CA GLU A 161 -13.98 10.07 -11.19
C GLU A 161 -14.75 9.38 -12.33
N MET A 162 -14.09 8.53 -13.11
CA MET A 162 -14.66 7.92 -14.31
C MET A 162 -15.37 6.58 -14.09
N MET A 163 -15.11 5.88 -12.98
CA MET A 163 -15.60 4.52 -12.75
C MET A 163 -16.66 4.46 -11.64
N ASP A 164 -17.67 3.62 -11.84
CA ASP A 164 -18.76 3.37 -10.87
C ASP A 164 -18.43 2.26 -9.84
N ILE A 165 -17.15 1.89 -9.72
CA ILE A 165 -16.64 0.85 -8.81
C ILE A 165 -15.47 1.44 -8.01
N PRO A 166 -15.19 0.92 -6.80
CA PRO A 166 -14.15 1.48 -5.97
C PRO A 166 -12.77 1.26 -6.61
N VAL A 167 -12.02 2.34 -6.73
CA VAL A 167 -10.62 2.36 -7.16
C VAL A 167 -9.78 2.80 -5.96
N PHE A 168 -8.75 2.02 -5.63
CA PHE A 168 -7.91 2.24 -4.46
C PHE A 168 -6.46 1.98 -4.79
N HIS A 169 -5.59 2.95 -4.53
CA HIS A 169 -4.15 2.73 -4.61
C HIS A 169 -3.59 2.29 -3.25
N ASP A 170 -3.11 1.05 -3.17
CA ASP A 170 -2.72 0.45 -1.88
C ASP A 170 -1.44 1.06 -1.29
N ASP A 171 -0.44 1.32 -2.13
CA ASP A 171 0.80 1.97 -1.66
C ASP A 171 0.55 3.37 -1.09
N GLN A 172 -0.48 4.06 -1.55
CA GLN A 172 -0.90 5.35 -1.02
C GLN A 172 -1.70 5.16 0.26
N HIS A 173 -2.94 4.72 0.11
CA HIS A 173 -3.93 4.78 1.17
C HIS A 173 -3.79 3.61 2.13
N GLY A 174 -3.48 2.40 1.65
CA GLY A 174 -3.27 1.23 2.50
C GLY A 174 -2.10 1.42 3.47
N THR A 175 -0.97 1.93 2.96
CA THR A 175 0.17 2.32 3.80
C THR A 175 -0.23 3.37 4.83
N ALA A 176 -0.96 4.41 4.40
CA ALA A 176 -1.39 5.48 5.28
C ALA A 176 -2.33 5.00 6.40
N ILE A 177 -3.33 4.19 6.08
CA ILE A 177 -4.30 3.67 7.04
C ILE A 177 -3.60 2.86 8.13
N ILE A 178 -2.72 1.91 7.76
CA ILE A 178 -2.05 1.06 8.73
C ILE A 178 -1.00 1.83 9.53
N ALA A 179 -0.26 2.74 8.90
CA ALA A 179 0.72 3.56 9.60
C ALA A 179 0.05 4.52 10.60
N ILE A 180 -1.11 5.08 10.26
CA ILE A 180 -1.88 5.94 11.16
C ILE A 180 -2.57 5.14 12.26
N ALA A 181 -3.06 3.94 12.00
CA ALA A 181 -3.52 3.02 13.06
C ALA A 181 -2.39 2.71 14.05
N GLY A 182 -1.18 2.44 13.55
CA GLY A 182 0.02 2.29 14.37
C GLY A 182 0.35 3.55 15.17
N LEU A 183 0.24 4.73 14.55
CA LEU A 183 0.48 6.01 15.20
C LEU A 183 -0.51 6.26 16.35
N ILE A 184 -1.80 5.99 16.16
CA ILE A 184 -2.83 6.15 17.21
C ILE A 184 -2.44 5.35 18.46
N ASN A 185 -2.09 4.08 18.29
CA ASN A 185 -1.66 3.23 19.40
C ASN A 185 -0.36 3.74 20.04
N ALA A 186 0.61 4.17 19.23
CA ALA A 186 1.88 4.69 19.74
C ALA A 186 1.73 6.01 20.50
N LEU A 187 0.83 6.90 20.06
CA LEU A 187 0.49 8.13 20.78
C LEU A 187 -0.14 7.82 22.14
N GLU A 188 -1.09 6.88 22.19
CA GLU A 188 -1.71 6.43 23.43
C GLU A 188 -0.67 5.86 24.41
N LEU A 189 0.16 4.93 23.96
CA LEU A 189 1.19 4.28 24.78
C LEU A 189 2.26 5.25 25.29
N THR A 190 2.50 6.34 24.55
CA THR A 190 3.46 7.38 24.96
C THR A 190 2.81 8.55 25.72
N GLY A 191 1.48 8.54 25.87
CA GLY A 191 0.71 9.59 26.54
C GLY A 191 0.67 10.92 25.77
N ARG A 192 0.92 10.88 24.45
CA ARG A 192 0.94 12.05 23.57
C ARG A 192 -0.44 12.33 22.98
N LYS A 193 -0.68 13.60 22.66
CA LYS A 193 -1.85 14.03 21.86
C LYS A 193 -1.38 14.39 20.46
N ALA A 194 -2.17 14.05 19.44
CA ALA A 194 -1.84 14.35 18.04
C ALA A 194 -1.51 15.84 17.83
N LYS A 195 -2.31 16.74 18.43
CA LYS A 195 -2.14 18.20 18.35
C LYS A 195 -0.79 18.74 18.86
N ASP A 196 -0.11 17.98 19.73
CA ASP A 196 1.14 18.38 20.40
C ASP A 196 2.34 17.59 19.86
N THR A 197 2.13 16.71 18.88
CA THR A 197 3.14 15.79 18.35
C THR A 197 3.84 16.40 17.14
N THR A 198 5.16 16.24 17.05
CA THR A 198 5.99 16.60 15.89
C THR A 198 6.33 15.37 15.05
N ILE A 199 6.14 15.47 13.74
CA ILE A 199 6.35 14.36 12.80
C ILE A 199 7.36 14.77 11.73
N VAL A 200 8.39 13.94 11.56
CA VAL A 200 9.27 14.00 10.39
C VAL A 200 8.90 12.85 9.47
N CYS A 201 8.69 13.13 8.18
CA CYS A 201 8.52 12.09 7.18
C CYS A 201 9.67 12.14 6.19
N ASN A 202 10.44 11.06 6.11
CA ASN A 202 11.50 10.89 5.13
C ASN A 202 10.99 10.08 3.94
N GLY A 203 10.91 10.74 2.79
CA GLY A 203 10.17 10.27 1.64
C GLY A 203 9.12 11.32 1.26
N ALA A 204 8.93 11.56 -0.04
CA ALA A 204 7.95 12.50 -0.56
C ALA A 204 7.22 11.95 -1.79
N GLY A 205 7.09 10.62 -1.82
CA GLY A 205 6.29 9.88 -2.79
C GLY A 205 4.84 9.70 -2.32
N ALA A 206 4.12 8.82 -3.01
CA ALA A 206 2.68 8.62 -2.85
C ALA A 206 2.29 8.23 -1.41
N ALA A 207 2.94 7.21 -0.84
CA ALA A 207 2.73 6.76 0.53
C ALA A 207 2.96 7.89 1.57
N ALA A 208 4.02 8.68 1.40
CA ALA A 208 4.39 9.74 2.33
C ALA A 208 3.34 10.87 2.34
N ILE A 209 2.90 11.29 1.17
CA ILE A 209 1.86 12.32 1.03
C ILE A 209 0.55 11.84 1.66
N ALA A 210 0.13 10.60 1.39
CA ALA A 210 -1.08 10.02 1.96
C ALA A 210 -1.00 9.87 3.50
N CYS A 211 0.12 9.35 4.03
CA CYS A 211 0.36 9.24 5.47
C CYS A 211 0.26 10.61 6.16
N MET A 212 0.91 11.64 5.59
CA MET A 212 0.89 12.97 6.18
C MET A 212 -0.48 13.65 6.06
N GLY A 213 -1.22 13.39 4.99
CA GLY A 213 -2.62 13.81 4.85
C GLY A 213 -3.50 13.23 5.97
N LEU A 214 -3.48 11.91 6.14
CA LEU A 214 -4.25 11.26 7.22
C LEU A 214 -3.77 11.66 8.62
N ALA A 215 -2.47 11.92 8.83
CA ALA A 215 -1.99 12.47 10.09
C ALA A 215 -2.61 13.84 10.42
N VAL A 216 -2.79 14.70 9.40
CA VAL A 216 -3.49 15.98 9.56
C VAL A 216 -4.96 15.75 9.89
N SER A 217 -5.64 14.83 9.20
CA SER A 217 -7.04 14.47 9.49
C SER A 217 -7.22 13.88 10.89
N LEU A 218 -6.23 13.15 11.42
CA LEU A 218 -6.19 12.68 12.82
C LEU A 218 -6.05 13.83 13.83
N GLY A 219 -5.61 15.01 13.40
CA GLY A 219 -5.47 16.21 14.22
C GLY A 219 -4.02 16.62 14.52
N VAL A 220 -3.03 16.06 13.82
CA VAL A 220 -1.65 16.58 13.88
C VAL A 220 -1.62 17.93 13.15
N PRO A 221 -1.17 19.03 13.78
CA PRO A 221 -1.18 20.32 13.13
C PRO A 221 -0.19 20.31 11.98
N ARG A 222 -0.60 20.81 10.81
CA ARG A 222 0.24 20.84 9.61
C ARG A 222 1.63 21.45 9.86
N LYS A 223 1.71 22.49 10.72
CA LYS A 223 2.97 23.15 11.11
C LYS A 223 3.96 22.26 11.88
N ASN A 224 3.49 21.17 12.47
CA ASN A 224 4.29 20.20 13.21
C ASN A 224 4.82 19.06 12.31
N ILE A 225 4.51 19.09 11.01
CA ILE A 225 4.92 18.07 10.04
C ILE A 225 6.03 18.65 9.16
N THR A 226 7.17 17.94 9.14
CA THR A 226 8.30 18.23 8.25
C THR A 226 8.50 17.08 7.28
N LEU A 227 8.31 17.36 6.00
CA LEU A 227 8.54 16.39 4.91
C LEU A 227 9.95 16.55 4.35
N CYS A 228 10.64 15.45 4.10
CA CYS A 228 11.99 15.39 3.53
C CYS A 228 11.98 14.50 2.28
N ASP A 229 12.79 14.85 1.28
CA ASP A 229 13.07 13.98 0.14
C ASP A 229 14.59 13.84 -0.09
N SER A 230 15.01 13.31 -1.24
CA SER A 230 16.42 13.11 -1.58
C SER A 230 17.26 14.39 -1.62
N LYS A 231 16.65 15.59 -1.61
CA LYS A 231 17.35 16.88 -1.54
C LYS A 231 17.24 17.54 -0.16
N GLY A 232 16.67 16.84 0.82
CA GLY A 232 16.47 17.32 2.18
C GLY A 232 15.07 17.86 2.42
N VAL A 233 14.95 18.84 3.32
CA VAL A 233 13.65 19.34 3.79
C VAL A 233 12.85 20.00 2.67
N ILE A 234 11.53 19.78 2.65
CA ILE A 234 10.57 20.46 1.79
C ILE A 234 10.13 21.75 2.48
N TYR A 235 10.75 22.87 2.09
CA TYR A 235 10.54 24.19 2.73
C TYR A 235 9.95 25.21 1.76
N LYS A 236 9.31 26.26 2.30
CA LYS A 236 8.77 27.37 1.50
C LYS A 236 9.89 28.11 0.75
N GLY A 237 9.76 28.20 -0.57
CA GLY A 237 10.76 28.83 -1.44
C GLY A 237 11.80 27.86 -2.01
N ARG A 238 11.73 26.57 -1.67
CA ARG A 238 12.51 25.53 -2.34
C ARG A 238 12.08 25.42 -3.81
N THR A 239 13.03 25.37 -4.73
CA THR A 239 12.77 25.21 -6.18
C THR A 239 13.12 23.82 -6.70
N GLU A 240 14.14 23.17 -6.13
CA GLU A 240 14.64 21.88 -6.60
C GLU A 240 13.70 20.71 -6.21
N GLY A 241 13.29 19.90 -7.19
CA GLY A 241 12.57 18.64 -6.95
C GLY A 241 11.13 18.81 -6.43
N MET A 242 10.54 19.99 -6.59
CA MET A 242 9.18 20.31 -6.16
C MET A 242 8.13 19.92 -7.20
N ASN A 243 6.95 19.52 -6.72
CA ASN A 243 5.74 19.32 -7.51
C ASN A 243 4.52 19.82 -6.70
N GLN A 244 3.32 19.76 -7.27
CA GLN A 244 2.12 20.30 -6.63
C GLN A 244 1.80 19.62 -5.28
N TRP A 245 1.91 18.30 -5.20
CA TRP A 245 1.64 17.54 -3.98
C TRP A 245 2.67 17.83 -2.87
N LYS A 246 3.95 17.90 -3.22
CA LYS A 246 5.02 18.33 -2.30
C LYS A 246 4.87 19.78 -1.85
N SER A 247 4.28 20.65 -2.66
CA SER A 247 4.10 22.05 -2.29
C SER A 247 3.12 22.22 -1.12
N GLY A 248 2.09 21.35 -1.02
CA GLY A 248 1.24 21.27 0.18
C GLY A 248 2.03 20.88 1.45
N PHE A 249 3.10 20.12 1.25
CA PHE A 249 4.26 19.75 2.10
C PHE A 249 5.20 20.88 2.59
N ALA A 250 5.22 22.05 1.94
CA ALA A 250 6.24 23.07 2.22
C ALA A 250 6.07 23.77 3.59
N THR A 251 7.03 23.55 4.50
CA THR A 251 7.04 24.16 5.83
C THR A 251 7.95 25.39 5.93
N THR A 252 7.67 26.29 6.86
CA THR A 252 8.56 27.43 7.17
C THR A 252 9.56 26.99 8.23
N THR A 253 10.77 26.62 7.82
CA THR A 253 11.85 26.19 8.73
C THR A 253 13.24 26.63 8.24
N LYS A 254 14.22 26.66 9.16
CA LYS A 254 15.65 26.80 8.87
C LYS A 254 16.32 25.47 8.55
N ASP A 255 15.69 24.35 8.86
CA ASP A 255 16.22 23.01 8.62
C ASP A 255 16.42 22.76 7.13
N ARG A 256 17.51 22.09 6.76
CA ARG A 256 17.83 21.78 5.35
C ARG A 256 18.08 20.31 5.12
N SER A 257 18.61 19.60 6.11
CA SER A 257 18.83 18.16 6.04
C SER A 257 17.81 17.36 6.84
N LEU A 258 17.70 16.05 6.56
CA LEU A 258 16.93 15.13 7.40
C LEU A 258 17.45 15.13 8.84
N ALA A 259 18.77 15.19 9.03
CA ALA A 259 19.39 15.26 10.36
C ALA A 259 18.98 16.51 11.14
N ASP A 260 18.73 17.64 10.47
CA ASP A 260 18.22 18.85 11.13
C ASP A 260 16.78 18.66 11.60
N ALA A 261 15.91 18.14 10.72
CA ALA A 261 14.50 17.92 11.02
C ALA A 261 14.28 16.90 12.16
N MET A 262 15.16 15.90 12.28
CA MET A 262 15.05 14.83 13.29
C MET A 262 15.31 15.30 14.73
N LYS A 263 15.98 16.44 14.92
CA LYS A 263 16.34 16.96 16.24
C LYS A 263 15.08 17.28 17.06
N GLY A 264 14.85 16.53 18.13
CA GLY A 264 13.70 16.71 19.01
C GLY A 264 12.36 16.27 18.40
N ALA A 265 12.35 15.59 17.25
CA ALA A 265 11.12 15.04 16.68
C ALA A 265 10.56 13.91 17.56
N ASP A 266 9.23 13.85 17.70
CA ASP A 266 8.55 12.77 18.42
C ASP A 266 8.42 11.51 17.58
N VAL A 267 8.11 11.69 16.29
CA VAL A 267 7.82 10.61 15.36
C VAL A 267 8.62 10.77 14.08
N VAL A 268 9.13 9.65 13.57
CA VAL A 268 9.65 9.57 12.20
C VAL A 268 8.89 8.52 11.39
N PHE A 269 8.46 8.89 10.19
CA PHE A 269 7.96 8.01 9.15
C PHE A 269 9.03 7.88 8.06
N GLY A 270 9.70 6.74 8.00
CA GLY A 270 10.54 6.33 6.89
C GLY A 270 9.69 5.67 5.81
N LEU A 271 9.59 6.33 4.65
CA LEU A 271 8.92 5.88 3.44
C LEU A 271 9.85 6.15 2.25
N SER A 272 11.07 5.61 2.36
CA SER A 272 12.22 6.00 1.54
C SER A 272 13.07 4.80 1.14
N VAL A 273 14.34 4.77 1.55
CA VAL A 273 15.33 3.78 1.13
C VAL A 273 16.12 3.26 2.33
N LYS A 274 16.67 2.05 2.18
CA LYS A 274 17.57 1.41 3.14
C LYS A 274 18.66 2.37 3.64
N GLY A 275 18.87 2.40 4.96
CA GLY A 275 19.98 3.15 5.59
C GLY A 275 19.79 4.67 5.62
N ALA A 276 18.60 5.19 5.28
CA ALA A 276 18.37 6.63 5.28
C ALA A 276 18.31 7.26 6.68
N LEU A 277 18.01 6.47 7.73
CA LEU A 277 18.01 6.93 9.12
C LEU A 277 19.31 6.49 9.80
N THR A 278 20.11 7.44 10.28
CA THR A 278 21.38 7.12 10.95
C THR A 278 21.23 7.03 12.47
N PRO A 279 22.13 6.33 13.18
CA PRO A 279 22.15 6.27 14.63
C PRO A 279 22.13 7.64 15.32
N GLU A 280 22.84 8.61 14.77
CA GLU A 280 22.92 9.98 15.30
C GLU A 280 21.57 10.69 15.22
N MET A 281 20.83 10.49 14.13
CA MET A 281 19.49 11.04 13.95
C MET A 281 18.54 10.47 15.02
N VAL A 282 18.54 9.15 15.21
CA VAL A 282 17.72 8.48 16.24
C VAL A 282 18.07 8.94 17.65
N LYS A 283 19.36 9.14 17.93
CA LYS A 283 19.82 9.69 19.22
C LYS A 283 19.32 11.11 19.46
N SER A 284 19.17 11.91 18.41
CA SER A 284 18.73 13.32 18.50
C SER A 284 17.22 13.51 18.69
N MET A 285 16.41 12.46 18.53
CA MET A 285 14.95 12.53 18.69
C MET A 285 14.52 12.75 20.15
N ALA A 286 13.27 13.17 20.34
CA ALA A 286 12.66 13.36 21.64
C ALA A 286 12.67 12.08 22.53
N PRO A 287 12.44 12.18 23.85
CA PRO A 287 12.20 11.02 24.70
C PRO A 287 11.06 10.15 24.18
N LYS A 288 11.17 8.82 24.33
CA LYS A 288 10.21 7.83 23.82
C LYS A 288 9.87 8.02 22.33
N PRO A 289 10.86 7.99 21.42
CA PRO A 289 10.62 8.28 20.01
C PRO A 289 9.79 7.16 19.39
N ILE A 290 8.94 7.51 18.44
CA ILE A 290 8.15 6.57 17.65
C ILE A 290 8.78 6.52 16.26
N ILE A 291 9.23 5.34 15.85
CA ILE A 291 10.00 5.14 14.62
C ILE A 291 9.28 4.12 13.75
N PHE A 292 8.76 4.57 12.62
CA PHE A 292 8.21 3.73 11.57
C PHE A 292 9.21 3.66 10.42
N ALA A 293 9.98 2.57 10.29
CA ALA A 293 10.93 2.38 9.19
C ALA A 293 10.34 1.38 8.17
N MET A 294 9.62 1.89 7.17
CA MET A 294 8.71 1.11 6.34
C MET A 294 9.24 0.84 4.92
N ALA A 295 10.49 1.21 4.61
CA ALA A 295 11.11 0.79 3.35
C ALA A 295 11.18 -0.75 3.23
N ASN A 296 10.93 -1.26 2.02
CA ASN A 296 10.98 -2.68 1.69
C ASN A 296 11.96 -2.93 0.54
N PRO A 297 12.68 -4.08 0.51
CA PRO A 297 12.66 -5.15 1.51
C PRO A 297 13.49 -4.82 2.77
N ASP A 298 14.36 -3.83 2.69
CA ASP A 298 15.24 -3.41 3.77
C ASP A 298 14.81 -2.04 4.34
N PRO A 299 14.57 -1.94 5.66
CA PRO A 299 14.09 -0.69 6.28
C PRO A 299 15.18 0.38 6.32
N GLU A 300 14.76 1.63 6.59
CA GLU A 300 15.67 2.76 6.75
C GLU A 300 16.70 2.58 7.86
N ILE A 301 16.35 1.85 8.91
CA ILE A 301 17.20 1.44 10.02
C ILE A 301 16.63 0.16 10.63
N LEU A 302 17.47 -0.78 11.04
CA LEU A 302 17.02 -2.04 11.62
C LEU A 302 16.58 -1.86 13.09
N PRO A 303 15.57 -2.63 13.56
CA PRO A 303 15.17 -2.61 14.97
C PRO A 303 16.31 -2.89 15.95
N GLU A 304 17.27 -3.74 15.58
CA GLU A 304 18.45 -4.03 16.38
C GLU A 304 19.35 -2.80 16.55
N GLU A 305 19.57 -2.04 15.47
CA GLU A 305 20.37 -0.80 15.52
C GLU A 305 19.70 0.24 16.42
N VAL A 306 18.37 0.37 16.34
CA VAL A 306 17.62 1.27 17.23
C VAL A 306 17.74 0.82 18.69
N ALA A 307 17.65 -0.48 18.97
CA ALA A 307 17.73 -1.03 20.32
C ALA A 307 19.09 -0.81 21.00
N GLU A 308 20.18 -0.69 20.22
CA GLU A 308 21.50 -0.33 20.72
C GLU A 308 21.60 1.15 21.15
N ILE A 309 20.76 2.02 20.58
CA ILE A 309 20.80 3.48 20.78
C ILE A 309 19.76 3.94 21.81
N ARG A 310 18.55 3.36 21.76
CA ARG A 310 17.37 3.77 22.52
C ARG A 310 16.68 2.54 23.11
N ASN A 311 16.51 2.55 24.43
CA ASN A 311 15.72 1.54 25.15
C ASN A 311 14.26 1.99 25.37
N ASP A 312 13.92 3.20 24.96
CA ASP A 312 12.62 3.84 25.17
C ASP A 312 11.82 4.03 23.86
N ALA A 313 12.36 3.59 22.72
CA ALA A 313 11.74 3.75 21.41
C ALA A 313 10.60 2.74 21.17
N ILE A 314 9.54 3.20 20.50
CA ILE A 314 8.59 2.31 19.82
C ILE A 314 9.08 2.18 18.37
N MET A 315 9.37 0.96 17.94
CA MET A 315 9.85 0.65 16.60
C MET A 315 8.83 -0.19 15.84
N ALA A 316 8.59 0.17 14.59
CA ALA A 316 7.75 -0.53 13.64
C ALA A 316 8.44 -0.62 12.26
N THR A 317 8.20 -1.69 11.52
CA THR A 317 8.74 -1.89 10.16
C THR A 317 7.70 -2.46 9.21
N GLY A 318 7.98 -2.45 7.90
CA GLY A 318 7.13 -3.14 6.91
C GLY A 318 7.22 -4.67 6.92
N ARG A 319 8.22 -5.23 7.62
CA ARG A 319 8.56 -6.65 7.55
C ARG A 319 7.79 -7.50 8.56
N SER A 320 7.41 -8.70 8.13
CA SER A 320 6.62 -9.65 8.92
C SER A 320 7.42 -10.42 9.97
N ASP A 321 8.75 -10.41 9.87
CA ASP A 321 9.62 -11.09 10.83
C ASP A 321 9.98 -10.22 12.04
N TYR A 322 9.53 -8.96 12.08
CA TYR A 322 9.69 -8.05 13.21
C TYR A 322 8.35 -7.78 13.95
N PRO A 323 8.40 -7.44 15.25
CA PRO A 323 7.25 -6.91 15.97
C PRO A 323 6.72 -5.62 15.32
N ASN A 324 5.46 -5.29 15.59
CA ASN A 324 4.81 -4.05 15.13
C ASN A 324 4.91 -3.86 13.61
N GLN A 325 4.57 -4.91 12.85
CA GLN A 325 4.52 -4.84 11.40
C GLN A 325 3.47 -3.81 10.95
N VAL A 326 3.92 -2.80 10.19
CA VAL A 326 3.09 -1.84 9.47
C VAL A 326 3.13 -2.22 8.00
N ASN A 327 2.21 -3.08 7.60
CA ASN A 327 2.13 -3.60 6.25
C ASN A 327 0.69 -3.51 5.76
N ASN A 328 0.51 -3.06 4.52
CA ASN A 328 -0.79 -2.85 3.90
C ASN A 328 -1.63 -4.15 3.78
N VAL A 329 -1.03 -5.33 3.92
CA VAL A 329 -1.74 -6.62 4.04
C VAL A 329 -2.79 -6.64 5.16
N LEU A 330 -2.62 -5.82 6.20
CA LEU A 330 -3.59 -5.68 7.29
C LEU A 330 -4.80 -4.79 6.92
N GLY A 331 -4.75 -4.10 5.78
CA GLY A 331 -5.74 -3.13 5.33
C GLY A 331 -6.49 -3.59 4.08
N PHE A 332 -5.80 -3.63 2.93
CA PHE A 332 -6.46 -3.75 1.63
C PHE A 332 -7.45 -4.91 1.50
N PRO A 333 -7.20 -6.15 2.00
CA PRO A 333 -8.16 -7.23 1.83
C PRO A 333 -9.51 -6.89 2.48
N TYR A 334 -9.47 -6.31 3.68
CA TYR A 334 -10.65 -6.02 4.48
C TYR A 334 -11.37 -4.74 4.05
N ILE A 335 -10.62 -3.74 3.56
CA ILE A 335 -11.20 -2.52 2.96
C ILE A 335 -12.06 -2.92 1.76
N PHE A 336 -11.51 -3.72 0.84
CA PHE A 336 -12.27 -4.22 -0.30
C PHE A 336 -13.39 -5.15 0.10
N ARG A 337 -13.21 -6.04 1.09
CA ARG A 337 -14.32 -6.88 1.59
C ARG A 337 -15.53 -6.01 1.96
N GLY A 338 -15.30 -5.00 2.80
CA GLY A 338 -16.35 -4.07 3.20
C GLY A 338 -16.95 -3.31 2.01
N ALA A 339 -16.11 -2.80 1.11
CA ALA A 339 -16.57 -2.05 -0.07
C ALA A 339 -17.43 -2.92 -1.00
N LEU A 340 -17.02 -4.16 -1.26
CA LEU A 340 -17.72 -5.11 -2.13
C LEU A 340 -19.06 -5.56 -1.52
N ASP A 341 -19.09 -5.82 -0.20
CA ASP A 341 -20.29 -6.29 0.50
C ASP A 341 -21.45 -5.29 0.43
N VAL A 342 -21.15 -4.00 0.40
CA VAL A 342 -22.16 -2.94 0.25
C VAL A 342 -22.23 -2.37 -1.17
N ARG A 343 -21.48 -2.94 -2.13
CA ARG A 343 -21.36 -2.44 -3.50
C ARG A 343 -21.05 -0.94 -3.55
N ALA A 344 -20.09 -0.50 -2.72
CA ALA A 344 -19.68 0.88 -2.65
C ALA A 344 -19.18 1.36 -4.03
N SER A 345 -19.62 2.54 -4.47
CA SER A 345 -19.10 3.16 -5.70
C SER A 345 -17.71 3.79 -5.51
N THR A 346 -17.30 4.03 -4.26
CA THR A 346 -16.01 4.64 -3.94
C THR A 346 -15.53 4.24 -2.53
N ILE A 347 -14.22 4.25 -2.32
CA ILE A 347 -13.61 4.23 -0.98
C ILE A 347 -13.28 5.69 -0.63
N ASN A 348 -13.91 6.20 0.42
CA ASN A 348 -13.77 7.59 0.87
C ASN A 348 -12.62 7.76 1.89
N GLU A 349 -12.34 9.02 2.25
CA GLU A 349 -11.42 9.38 3.34
C GLU A 349 -11.94 8.95 4.72
#